data_AF-A0A0Q8SRR6-F1
#
_entry.id   AF-A0A0Q8SRR6-F1
#
_cell.length_a   1.000
_cell.length_b   1.000
_cell.length_c   1.000
_cell.angle_alpha   90.00
_cell.angle_beta   90.00
_cell.angle_gamma   90.00
#
_symmetry.space_group_name_H-M   'P 1'
#
loop_
_entity.id
_entity.type
_entity.pdbx_description
1 polymer ?
#
loop_
_entity_poly.entity_id
_entity_poly.type
_entity_poly.pdbx_seq_one_letter_code
_entity_poly.pdbx_strand_id
1 'polypeptide(L)'
;MGFFSRLFKMREQDPTSPDTTWAMEDNGSELVLDAEYATMLMTEIDIDAAIASHEGWRLQLQDMVNGRSNEVMRPERICQDDRCDLGRWLNGTGRVRLGHYPAFSMLVARHKYFHQQAAAVVMLFQAGEQQQSVQLLNSSCRHASNQVLLLLKELKRGVGR
;
A
#
# COMPACT_ATOMS: atom_id res chain seq x y z
N MET A 1 -19.83 -11.85 -5.85
CA MET A 1 -18.67 -10.99 -6.17
C MET A 1 -18.84 -9.65 -5.48
N GLY A 2 -18.26 -9.41 -4.30
CA GLY A 2 -18.51 -8.13 -3.60
C GLY A 2 -18.11 -8.04 -2.13
N PHE A 3 -16.98 -8.63 -1.72
CA PHE A 3 -16.55 -8.54 -0.32
C PHE A 3 -15.95 -7.18 0.06
N PHE A 4 -15.50 -6.38 -0.92
CA PHE A 4 -14.75 -5.13 -0.66
C PHE A 4 -15.57 -3.85 -0.84
N SER A 5 -16.72 -3.86 -1.51
CA SER A 5 -17.56 -2.66 -1.71
C SER A 5 -18.20 -2.11 -0.42
N ARG A 6 -18.05 -2.83 0.71
CA ARG A 6 -18.53 -2.42 2.04
C ARG A 6 -17.46 -1.74 2.89
N LEU A 7 -16.20 -1.72 2.46
CA LEU A 7 -15.13 -1.09 3.24
C LEU A 7 -15.08 0.44 3.08
N PHE A 8 -15.89 1.08 2.22
CA PHE A 8 -15.94 2.54 2.10
C PHE A 8 -17.34 2.96 1.63
N LYS A 9 -18.33 2.96 2.52
CA LYS A 9 -19.68 3.46 2.22
C LYS A 9 -19.90 4.78 2.97
N MET A 10 -20.19 5.84 2.22
CA MET A 10 -20.57 7.14 2.78
C MET A 10 -22.05 7.06 3.19
N ARG A 11 -22.34 7.47 4.43
CA ARG A 11 -23.71 7.64 4.93
C ARG A 11 -24.25 8.95 4.37
N GLU A 12 -25.35 8.90 3.61
CA GLU A 12 -26.18 10.08 3.36
C GLU A 12 -26.70 10.58 4.71
N GLN A 13 -26.27 11.78 5.11
CA GLN A 13 -26.86 12.47 6.25
C GLN A 13 -28.10 13.21 5.76
N ASP A 14 -29.25 12.82 6.30
CA ASP A 14 -30.52 13.52 6.15
C ASP A 14 -30.42 14.88 6.87
N PRO A 15 -30.58 16.03 6.20
CA PRO A 15 -30.24 17.35 6.75
C PRO A 15 -31.24 17.89 7.79
N THR A 16 -32.10 17.07 8.39
CA THR A 16 -33.11 17.53 9.35
C THR A 16 -33.25 16.61 10.57
N SER A 17 -32.35 16.68 11.54
CA SER A 17 -32.70 16.27 12.91
C SER A 17 -31.76 16.88 13.96
N PRO A 18 -32.26 17.72 14.89
CA PRO A 18 -31.52 18.12 16.07
C PRO A 18 -31.81 17.11 17.20
N ASP A 19 -30.80 16.43 17.71
CA ASP A 19 -30.54 16.40 19.16
C ASP A 19 -29.40 15.45 19.54
N THR A 20 -28.71 15.87 20.59
CA THR A 20 -27.61 15.16 21.25
C THR A 20 -28.15 13.88 21.88
N THR A 21 -27.62 12.72 21.50
CA THR A 21 -27.70 11.51 22.34
C THR A 21 -26.41 10.71 22.16
N TRP A 22 -25.60 10.71 23.22
CA TRP A 22 -24.53 9.73 23.40
C TRP A 22 -25.15 8.35 23.58
N ALA A 23 -25.17 7.54 22.53
CA ALA A 23 -25.43 6.10 22.61
C ALA A 23 -24.14 5.35 22.23
N MET A 24 -23.44 4.86 23.27
CA MET A 24 -22.56 3.70 23.15
C MET A 24 -23.41 2.47 22.88
N GLU A 25 -23.11 1.71 21.81
CA GLU A 25 -23.25 0.25 21.62
C GLU A 25 -22.96 -0.04 20.14
N ASP A 26 -21.79 -0.59 19.79
CA ASP A 26 -21.38 -2.00 19.75
C ASP A 26 -21.46 -2.60 18.33
N ASN A 27 -20.29 -3.07 17.89
CA ASN A 27 -19.97 -3.99 16.79
C ASN A 27 -20.33 -3.69 15.32
N GLY A 28 -19.27 -3.42 14.54
CA GLY A 28 -19.11 -4.04 13.22
C GLY A 28 -18.66 -3.12 12.09
N SER A 29 -17.33 -3.00 11.88
CA SER A 29 -16.68 -2.66 10.60
C SER A 29 -17.45 -1.77 9.62
N GLU A 30 -17.47 -0.45 9.83
CA GLU A 30 -17.83 0.50 8.78
C GLU A 30 -16.81 1.65 8.76
N LEU A 31 -15.92 1.57 7.77
CA LEU A 31 -14.94 2.59 7.42
C LEU A 31 -15.70 3.76 6.76
N VAL A 32 -16.08 4.75 7.58
CA VAL A 32 -16.50 6.07 7.09
C VAL A 32 -15.32 7.01 7.32
N LEU A 33 -14.71 7.43 6.22
CA LEU A 33 -13.78 8.57 6.21
C LEU A 33 -14.63 9.81 5.94
N ASP A 34 -14.52 10.82 6.79
CA ASP A 34 -15.13 12.12 6.54
C ASP A 34 -14.49 12.77 5.29
N ALA A 35 -15.31 13.35 4.41
CA ALA A 35 -14.90 13.89 3.10
C ALA A 35 -13.83 14.99 3.23
N GLU A 36 -13.87 15.75 4.32
CA GLU A 36 -12.89 16.79 4.63
C GLU A 36 -11.53 16.17 5.02
N TYR A 37 -11.56 15.08 5.79
CA TYR A 37 -10.37 14.32 6.19
C TYR A 37 -9.76 13.53 5.03
N ALA A 38 -10.60 13.03 4.14
CA ALA A 38 -10.21 12.40 2.89
C ALA A 38 -9.50 13.40 1.96
N THR A 39 -10.09 14.58 1.76
CA THR A 39 -9.46 15.65 0.95
C THR A 39 -8.10 16.06 1.51
N MET A 40 -7.97 16.15 2.84
CA MET A 40 -6.72 16.48 3.52
C MET A 40 -5.66 15.35 3.47
N LEU A 41 -6.07 14.11 3.21
CA LEU A 41 -5.14 12.99 2.95
C LEU A 41 -4.63 12.99 1.51
N MET A 42 -5.43 13.43 0.53
CA MET A 42 -5.00 13.59 -0.87
C MET A 42 -3.95 14.69 -1.03
N THR A 43 -3.93 15.68 -0.15
CA THR A 43 -2.96 16.78 -0.21
C THR A 43 -1.57 16.40 0.32
N GLU A 44 -1.42 15.28 1.03
CA GLU A 44 -0.15 14.90 1.68
C GLU A 44 0.58 13.73 1.03
N ILE A 45 -0.14 12.84 0.33
CA ILE A 45 0.48 11.86 -0.54
C ILE A 45 -0.21 11.88 -1.90
N ASP A 46 0.60 12.05 -2.94
CA ASP A 46 0.17 11.78 -4.30
C ASP A 46 0.10 10.25 -4.46
N ILE A 47 -1.10 9.70 -4.26
CA ILE A 47 -1.34 8.25 -4.36
C ILE A 47 -1.04 7.75 -5.78
N ASP A 48 -1.26 8.57 -6.81
CA ASP A 48 -0.93 8.22 -8.19
C ASP A 48 0.58 8.15 -8.41
N ALA A 49 1.34 9.11 -7.85
CA ALA A 49 2.80 9.04 -7.85
C ALA A 49 3.32 7.83 -7.07
N ALA A 50 2.70 7.47 -5.94
CA ALA A 50 3.08 6.29 -5.17
C ALA A 50 2.83 4.98 -5.94
N ILE A 51 1.69 4.88 -6.66
CA ILE A 51 1.38 3.76 -7.55
C ILE A 51 2.43 3.67 -8.68
N ALA A 52 2.66 4.78 -9.38
CA ALA A 52 3.61 4.84 -10.49
C ALA A 52 5.05 4.51 -10.06
N SER A 53 5.48 5.04 -8.92
CA SER A 53 6.79 4.74 -8.31
C SER A 53 6.93 3.26 -7.99
N HIS A 54 5.90 2.64 -7.40
CA HIS A 54 5.92 1.22 -7.07
C HIS A 54 5.93 0.31 -8.32
N GLU A 55 5.15 0.64 -9.35
CA GLU A 55 5.16 -0.07 -10.63
C GLU A 55 6.51 0.07 -11.34
N GLY A 56 7.07 1.28 -11.38
CA GLY A 56 8.40 1.56 -11.92
C GLY A 56 9.50 0.77 -11.21
N TRP A 57 9.46 0.71 -9.88
CA TRP A 57 10.42 -0.05 -9.09
C TRP A 57 10.39 -1.56 -9.43
N ARG A 58 9.19 -2.13 -9.61
CA ARG A 58 9.05 -3.54 -10.02
C ARG A 58 9.64 -3.78 -11.42
N LEU A 59 9.42 -2.87 -12.36
CA LEU A 59 10.01 -2.97 -13.71
C LEU A 59 11.54 -2.93 -13.64
N GLN A 60 12.12 -2.03 -12.86
CA GLN A 60 13.57 -1.96 -12.65
C GLN A 60 14.12 -3.26 -12.06
N LEU A 61 13.44 -3.85 -11.07
CA LEU A 61 13.83 -5.14 -10.50
C LEU A 61 13.78 -6.26 -11.57
N GLN A 62 12.74 -6.26 -12.40
CA GLN A 62 12.62 -7.21 -13.51
C GLN A 62 13.72 -7.02 -14.55
N ASP A 63 14.09 -5.79 -14.88
CA ASP A 63 15.15 -5.50 -15.84
C ASP A 63 16.52 -5.92 -15.32
N MET A 64 16.82 -5.68 -14.03
CA MET A 64 18.04 -6.18 -13.39
C MET A 64 18.12 -7.71 -13.46
N VAL A 65 17.08 -8.41 -13.00
CA VAL A 65 17.08 -9.89 -12.98
C VAL A 65 17.19 -10.47 -14.39
N ASN A 66 16.62 -9.81 -15.40
CA ASN A 66 16.70 -10.29 -16.79
C ASN A 66 17.96 -9.83 -17.54
N GLY A 67 18.92 -9.16 -16.88
CA GLY A 67 20.13 -8.65 -17.52
C GLY A 67 19.88 -7.53 -18.54
N ARG A 68 18.73 -6.86 -18.46
CA ARG A 68 18.39 -5.68 -19.28
C ARG A 68 18.88 -4.37 -18.66
N SER A 69 19.37 -4.41 -17.42
CA SER A 69 19.99 -3.29 -16.73
C SER A 69 21.36 -3.70 -16.19
N ASN A 70 22.32 -2.77 -16.24
CA ASN A 70 23.63 -2.90 -15.60
C ASN A 70 23.62 -2.38 -14.15
N GLU A 71 22.51 -1.77 -13.70
CA GLU A 71 22.36 -1.31 -12.34
C GLU A 71 22.13 -2.50 -11.41
N VAL A 72 22.99 -2.64 -10.40
CA VAL A 72 22.84 -3.65 -9.35
C VAL A 72 22.26 -2.98 -8.11
N MET A 73 21.01 -3.31 -7.82
CA MET A 73 20.35 -2.85 -6.60
C MET A 73 21.01 -3.47 -5.35
N ARG A 74 20.91 -2.78 -4.20
CA ARG A 74 21.51 -3.23 -2.94
C ARG A 74 20.46 -3.79 -1.99
N PRO A 75 20.48 -5.09 -1.64
CA PRO A 75 19.46 -5.71 -0.77
C PRO A 75 19.25 -4.97 0.55
N GLU A 76 20.32 -4.46 1.15
CA GLU A 76 20.31 -3.79 2.46
C GLU A 76 19.61 -2.44 2.40
N ARG A 77 19.52 -1.82 1.22
CA ARG A 77 18.73 -0.60 0.99
C ARG A 77 17.29 -0.94 0.65
N ILE A 78 17.08 -2.00 -0.14
CA ILE A 78 15.75 -2.42 -0.58
C ILE A 78 14.91 -2.90 0.59
N CYS A 79 15.49 -3.61 1.56
CA CYS A 79 14.75 -4.11 2.71
C CYS A 79 14.30 -3.02 3.69
N GLN A 80 14.85 -1.81 3.58
CA GLN A 80 14.45 -0.64 4.36
C GLN A 80 13.17 -0.05 3.76
N ASP A 81 12.05 -0.66 4.09
CA ASP A 81 10.74 -0.29 3.55
C ASP A 81 10.35 1.15 3.93
N ASP A 82 10.91 1.73 4.98
CA ASP A 82 10.65 3.11 5.41
C ASP A 82 11.41 4.19 4.61
N ARG A 83 12.27 3.82 3.65
CA ARG A 83 13.08 4.79 2.87
C ARG A 83 12.42 5.27 1.58
N CYS A 84 11.48 4.52 1.02
CA CYS A 84 10.75 4.95 -0.18
C CYS A 84 9.66 5.97 0.20
N ASP A 85 9.17 6.75 -0.78
CA ASP A 85 8.17 7.80 -0.51
C ASP A 85 6.91 7.25 0.17
N LEU A 86 6.41 6.12 -0.35
CA LEU A 86 5.27 5.43 0.23
C LEU A 86 5.56 4.95 1.65
N GLY A 87 6.73 4.34 1.89
CA GLY A 87 7.16 3.87 3.20
C GLY A 87 7.30 4.97 4.24
N ARG A 88 7.88 6.11 3.85
CA ARG A 88 7.98 7.31 4.69
C ARG A 88 6.61 7.81 5.10
N TRP A 89 5.67 7.87 4.16
CA TRP A 89 4.29 8.27 4.44
C TRP A 89 3.56 7.25 5.31
N LEU A 90 3.70 5.95 5.03
CA LEU A 90 3.09 4.86 5.79
C LEU A 90 3.53 4.82 7.24
N ASN A 91 4.77 5.21 7.54
CA ASN A 91 5.29 5.27 8.91
C ASN A 91 5.12 6.66 9.56
N GLY A 92 4.89 7.70 8.75
CA GLY A 92 4.66 9.07 9.18
C GLY A 92 3.17 9.43 9.22
N THR A 93 2.78 10.43 8.44
CA THR A 93 1.43 11.02 8.54
C THR A 93 0.31 10.05 8.18
N GLY A 94 0.56 9.11 7.25
CA GLY A 94 -0.39 8.05 6.95
C GLY A 94 -0.74 7.23 8.20
N ARG A 95 0.26 6.89 9.04
CA ARG A 95 0.03 6.17 10.29
C ARG A 95 -0.78 6.97 11.29
N VAL A 96 -0.48 8.26 11.43
CA VAL A 96 -1.19 9.15 12.37
C VAL A 96 -2.67 9.25 12.01
N ARG A 97 -2.98 9.35 10.72
CA ARG A 97 -4.34 9.62 10.23
C ARG A 97 -5.17 8.40 9.90
N LEU A 98 -4.54 7.32 9.47
CA LEU A 98 -5.21 6.12 8.97
C LEU A 98 -4.84 4.87 9.77
N GLY A 99 -3.95 4.98 10.75
CA GLY A 99 -3.44 3.84 11.52
C GLY A 99 -4.51 3.06 12.28
N HIS A 100 -5.64 3.67 12.60
CA HIS A 100 -6.78 3.00 13.22
C HIS A 100 -7.57 2.11 12.27
N TYR A 101 -7.35 2.22 10.95
CA TYR A 101 -8.03 1.38 9.98
C TYR A 101 -7.29 0.05 9.74
N PRO A 102 -7.97 -1.11 9.83
CA PRO A 102 -7.34 -2.41 9.56
C PRO A 102 -6.75 -2.52 8.14
N ALA A 103 -7.39 -1.89 7.15
CA ALA A 103 -6.90 -1.84 5.78
C ALA A 103 -5.56 -1.10 5.66
N PHE A 104 -5.33 -0.06 6.45
CA PHE A 104 -4.05 0.65 6.50
C PHE A 104 -2.96 -0.24 7.11
N SER A 105 -3.26 -0.91 8.23
CA SER A 105 -2.33 -1.88 8.83
C SER A 105 -1.95 -3.00 7.86
N MET A 106 -2.92 -3.48 7.06
CA MET A 106 -2.65 -4.43 5.98
C MET A 106 -1.72 -3.84 4.91
N LEU A 107 -1.95 -2.59 4.46
CA LEU A 107 -1.09 -1.91 3.49
C LEU A 107 0.36 -1.80 4.00
N VAL A 108 0.56 -1.38 5.24
CA VAL A 108 1.90 -1.33 5.88
C VAL A 108 2.56 -2.72 5.85
N ALA A 109 1.85 -3.76 6.27
CA ALA A 109 2.37 -5.12 6.31
C ALA A 109 2.73 -5.65 4.91
N ARG A 110 1.88 -5.41 3.90
CA ARG A 110 2.11 -5.84 2.52
C ARG A 110 3.25 -5.07 1.86
N HIS A 111 3.38 -3.78 2.16
CA HIS A 111 4.49 -2.96 1.71
C HIS A 111 5.83 -3.47 2.23
N LYS A 112 5.92 -3.71 3.54
CA LYS A 112 7.12 -4.29 4.16
C LYS A 112 7.45 -5.66 3.59
N TYR A 113 6.45 -6.53 3.45
CA TYR A 113 6.65 -7.87 2.88
C TYR A 113 7.17 -7.80 1.44
N PHE A 114 6.65 -6.88 0.61
CA PHE A 114 7.16 -6.66 -0.73
C PHE A 114 8.66 -6.33 -0.73
N HIS A 115 9.08 -5.36 0.07
CA HIS A 115 10.49 -4.95 0.18
C HIS A 115 11.41 -6.11 0.65
N GLN A 116 10.92 -6.98 1.53
CA GLN A 116 11.64 -8.20 1.94
C GLN A 116 11.80 -9.20 0.78
N GLN A 117 10.72 -9.47 0.04
CA GLN A 117 10.77 -10.39 -1.11
C GLN A 117 11.66 -9.83 -2.23
N ALA A 118 11.57 -8.53 -2.48
CA ALA A 118 12.41 -7.79 -3.38
C ALA A 118 13.90 -7.92 -3.02
N ALA A 119 14.27 -7.68 -1.75
CA ALA A 119 15.65 -7.86 -1.29
C ALA A 119 16.14 -9.31 -1.47
N ALA A 120 15.28 -10.30 -1.22
CA ALA A 120 15.60 -11.71 -1.44
C ALA A 120 15.82 -12.05 -2.92
N VAL A 121 15.06 -11.47 -3.85
CA VAL A 121 15.29 -11.61 -5.30
C VAL A 121 16.67 -11.09 -5.67
N VAL A 122 17.08 -9.95 -5.12
CA VAL A 122 18.40 -9.35 -5.37
C VAL A 122 19.52 -10.20 -4.78
N MET A 123 19.35 -10.72 -3.56
CA MET A 123 20.35 -11.63 -2.95
C MET A 123 20.56 -12.89 -3.79
N LEU A 124 19.48 -13.53 -4.27
CA LEU A 124 19.57 -14.70 -5.15
C LEU A 124 20.25 -14.36 -6.47
N PHE A 125 19.92 -13.21 -7.06
CA PHE A 125 20.56 -12.74 -8.30
C PHE A 125 22.07 -12.54 -8.11
N GLN A 126 22.47 -11.88 -7.02
CA GLN A 126 23.88 -11.63 -6.69
C GLN A 126 24.66 -12.91 -6.35
N ALA A 127 23.99 -13.93 -5.83
CA ALA A 127 24.56 -15.25 -5.58
C ALA A 127 24.74 -16.10 -6.86
N GLY A 128 24.29 -15.62 -8.02
CA GLY A 128 24.30 -16.39 -9.28
C GLY A 128 23.14 -17.38 -9.40
N GLU A 129 22.20 -17.39 -8.45
CA GLU A 129 21.02 -18.26 -8.41
C GLU A 129 19.90 -17.71 -9.31
N GLN A 130 20.19 -17.57 -10.61
CA GLN A 130 19.33 -16.91 -11.59
C GLN A 130 17.91 -17.50 -11.65
N GLN A 131 17.82 -18.84 -11.68
CA GLN A 131 16.54 -19.53 -11.81
C GLN A 131 15.65 -19.31 -10.57
N GLN A 132 16.25 -19.33 -9.37
CA GLN A 132 15.55 -19.06 -8.12
C GLN A 132 15.13 -17.59 -8.01
N SER A 133 15.99 -16.66 -8.42
CA SER A 133 15.70 -15.22 -8.46
C SER A 133 14.47 -14.93 -9.34
N VAL A 134 14.45 -15.47 -10.56
CA VAL A 134 13.31 -15.36 -11.49
C VAL A 134 12.04 -16.00 -10.91
N GLN A 135 12.15 -17.16 -10.26
CA GLN A 135 11.00 -17.82 -9.64
C GLN A 135 10.41 -16.96 -8.50
N LEU A 136 11.25 -16.42 -7.62
CA LEU A 136 10.80 -15.60 -6.49
C LEU A 136 10.18 -14.27 -6.96
N LEU A 137 10.81 -13.64 -7.96
CA LEU A 137 10.30 -12.45 -8.64
C LEU A 137 8.89 -12.69 -9.19
N ASN A 138 8.69 -13.83 -9.85
CA ASN A 138 7.43 -14.22 -10.48
C ASN A 138 6.45 -14.95 -9.54
N SER A 139 6.71 -15.00 -8.24
CA SER A 139 5.79 -15.59 -7.26
C SER A 139 5.52 -14.61 -6.13
N SER A 140 6.19 -14.78 -4.99
CA SER A 140 5.96 -14.01 -3.77
C SER A 140 6.16 -12.51 -3.97
N CYS A 141 7.21 -12.09 -4.71
CA CYS A 141 7.48 -10.67 -4.97
C CYS A 141 6.37 -10.04 -5.82
N ARG A 142 5.98 -10.69 -6.93
CA ARG A 142 4.88 -10.22 -7.78
C ARG A 142 3.56 -10.15 -7.01
N HIS A 143 3.26 -11.17 -6.21
CA HIS A 143 2.03 -11.21 -5.43
C HIS A 143 1.97 -10.06 -4.42
N ALA A 144 3.05 -9.85 -3.66
CA ALA A 144 3.14 -8.77 -2.68
C ALA A 144 2.99 -7.39 -3.35
N SER A 145 3.66 -7.16 -4.49
CA SER A 145 3.53 -5.92 -5.26
C SER A 145 2.09 -5.66 -5.70
N ASN A 146 1.42 -6.67 -6.27
CA ASN A 146 0.02 -6.55 -6.69
C ASN A 146 -0.91 -6.21 -5.51
N GLN A 147 -0.65 -6.75 -4.32
CA GLN A 147 -1.43 -6.44 -3.11
C GLN A 147 -1.26 -4.99 -2.68
N VAL A 148 -0.04 -4.44 -2.73
CA VAL A 148 0.22 -3.02 -2.44
C VAL A 148 -0.57 -2.15 -3.42
N LEU A 149 -0.49 -2.42 -4.73
CA LEU A 149 -1.20 -1.64 -5.74
C LEU A 149 -2.72 -1.70 -5.58
N LEU A 150 -3.28 -2.86 -5.25
CA LEU A 150 -4.71 -3.00 -4.97
C LEU A 150 -5.12 -2.15 -3.76
N LEU A 151 -4.37 -2.22 -2.66
CA LEU A 151 -4.69 -1.46 -1.45
C LEU A 151 -4.55 0.05 -1.65
N LEU A 152 -3.58 0.51 -2.44
CA LEU A 152 -3.44 1.93 -2.81
C LEU A 152 -4.60 2.40 -3.69
N LYS A 153 -5.03 1.57 -4.66
CA LYS A 153 -6.19 1.89 -5.52
C LYS A 153 -7.48 1.95 -4.70
N GLU A 154 -7.67 1.05 -3.75
CA GLU A 154 -8.82 1.09 -2.84
C GLU A 154 -8.76 2.31 -1.90
N LEU A 155 -7.59 2.64 -1.36
CA LEU A 155 -7.41 3.87 -0.59
C LEU A 155 -7.78 5.10 -1.43
N LYS A 156 -7.29 5.20 -2.66
CA LYS A 156 -7.65 6.28 -3.59
C LYS A 156 -9.16 6.40 -3.78
N ARG A 157 -9.84 5.27 -3.97
CA ARG A 157 -11.30 5.23 -4.18
C ARG A 157 -12.10 5.61 -2.92
N GLY A 158 -11.59 5.23 -1.74
CA GLY A 158 -12.20 5.59 -0.45
C GLY A 158 -12.00 7.05 -0.08
N VAL A 159 -10.95 7.68 -0.63
CA VAL A 159 -10.61 9.09 -0.37
C VAL A 159 -11.21 10.04 -1.43
N GLY A 160 -11.41 9.58 -2.67
CA GLY A 160 -12.04 10.38 -3.73
C GLY A 160 -13.57 10.35 -3.74
N ARG A 161 -14.21 9.95 -2.64
CA ARG A 161 -15.67 10.01 -2.42
C ARG A 161 -15.95 11.05 -1.36
#